data_AF-A0A7S2ATD5-F1
#
_entry.id   AF-A0A7S2ATD5-F1
#
_cell.length_a   1.000
_cell.length_b   1.000
_cell.length_c   1.000
_cell.angle_alpha   90.00
_cell.angle_beta   90.00
_cell.angle_gamma   90.00
#
_symmetry.space_group_name_H-M   'P 1'
#
loop_
_entity.id
_entity.type
_entity.pdbx_description
1 polymer ?
#
loop_
_entity_poly.entity_id
_entity_poly.type
_entity_poly.pdbx_seq_one_letter_code
_entity_poly.pdbx_strand_id
1 'polypeptide(L)'
;HIWNCYESVDGDVLAEAVATTSSYLDTYFERSLDANIDWSLIFRPALRCVLPLSDEGDDEVSCTHMLKGGQGEDMVWDYPTFNPVYKMRDYQWVFAIAVGDKNTSRWFDKAVKIDRHAGSVAQSWSEPGIYLTEFDFVPRGQEVGDELDGVLLTILYNSTSDESSFAVFCPRKMEPLALYPMKSVVPFHAH
;
A
#
# COMPACT_ATOMS: atom_id res chain seq x y z
N HIS A 1 7.73 -2.43 -4.75
CA HIS A 1 6.74 -3.47 -5.09
C HIS A 1 5.99 -3.12 -6.37
N ILE A 2 5.87 -4.06 -7.32
CA ILE A 2 4.91 -3.97 -8.44
C ILE A 2 3.69 -4.75 -8.00
N TRP A 3 2.49 -4.15 -8.05
CA TRP A 3 1.31 -4.80 -7.48
C TRP A 3 0.28 -5.21 -8.51
N ASN A 4 0.07 -4.42 -9.57
CA ASN A 4 -0.76 -4.83 -10.69
C ASN A 4 -0.14 -4.42 -12.02
N CYS A 5 -0.48 -5.17 -13.05
CA CYS A 5 -0.04 -4.95 -14.42
C CYS A 5 -1.08 -5.50 -15.38
N TYR A 6 -1.55 -4.71 -16.34
CA TYR A 6 -2.63 -5.10 -17.26
C TYR A 6 -2.51 -4.41 -18.62
N GLU A 7 -3.10 -5.03 -19.64
CA GLU A 7 -3.19 -4.44 -20.99
C GLU A 7 -4.31 -3.39 -21.04
N SER A 8 -3.97 -2.23 -21.59
CA SER A 8 -4.88 -1.12 -21.84
C SER A 8 -5.79 -1.44 -23.04
N VAL A 9 -6.85 -0.64 -23.20
CA VAL A 9 -7.71 -0.71 -24.38
C VAL A 9 -6.99 -0.36 -25.67
N ASP A 10 -5.89 0.40 -25.58
CA ASP A 10 -5.05 0.82 -26.70
C ASP A 10 -3.96 -0.22 -27.03
N GLY A 11 -3.86 -1.30 -26.24
CA GLY A 11 -2.89 -2.38 -26.43
C GLY A 11 -1.57 -2.19 -25.69
N ASP A 12 -1.40 -1.10 -24.95
CA ASP A 12 -0.21 -0.87 -24.11
C ASP A 12 -0.28 -1.64 -22.80
N VAL A 13 0.86 -1.93 -22.17
CA VAL A 13 0.90 -2.51 -20.83
C VAL A 13 1.02 -1.40 -19.79
N LEU A 14 0.08 -1.34 -18.85
CA LEU A 14 0.22 -0.51 -17.66
C LEU A 14 0.83 -1.33 -16.54
N ALA A 15 1.88 -0.82 -15.90
CA ALA A 15 2.47 -1.38 -14.70
C ALA A 15 2.51 -0.32 -13.60
N GLU A 16 2.15 -0.70 -12.38
CA GLU A 16 2.13 0.22 -11.24
C GLU A 16 3.06 -0.27 -10.13
N ALA A 17 3.87 0.65 -9.60
CA ALA A 17 4.94 0.31 -8.67
C ALA A 17 5.20 1.39 -7.61
N VAL A 18 5.45 0.93 -6.39
CA VAL A 18 6.10 1.73 -5.35
C VAL A 18 7.57 1.39 -5.39
N ALA A 19 8.42 2.41 -5.54
CA ALA A 19 9.86 2.23 -5.59
C ALA A 19 10.50 2.81 -4.32
N THR A 20 11.59 2.18 -3.90
CA THR A 20 12.40 2.63 -2.77
C THR A 20 13.86 2.73 -3.20
N THR A 21 14.65 3.47 -2.43
CA THR A 21 16.11 3.42 -2.56
C THR A 21 16.66 2.10 -2.00
N SER A 22 17.95 1.85 -2.26
CA SER A 22 18.65 0.68 -1.71
C SER A 22 18.71 0.68 -0.18
N SER A 23 18.49 1.83 0.47
CA SER A 23 18.51 1.98 1.93
C SER A 23 17.26 1.47 2.61
N TYR A 24 16.20 1.11 1.87
CA TYR A 24 14.95 0.65 2.49
C TYR A 24 15.17 -0.62 3.33
N LEU A 25 15.82 -1.63 2.74
CA LEU A 25 16.08 -2.89 3.45
C LEU A 25 17.12 -2.73 4.56
N ASP A 26 17.91 -1.65 4.55
CA ASP A 26 18.85 -1.38 5.63
C ASP A 26 18.15 -1.04 6.96
N THR A 27 16.88 -0.63 6.91
CA THR A 27 16.07 -0.31 8.10
C THR A 27 15.75 -1.54 8.97
N TYR A 28 15.88 -2.76 8.43
CA TYR A 28 15.62 -4.01 9.16
C TYR A 28 16.80 -4.51 9.98
N PHE A 29 18.01 -4.00 9.74
CA PHE A 29 19.19 -4.48 10.47
C PHE A 29 19.25 -3.87 11.87
N GLU A 30 19.72 -4.67 12.84
CA GLU A 30 19.87 -4.28 14.25
C GLU A 30 20.55 -2.91 14.42
N ARG A 31 21.60 -2.63 13.64
CA ARG A 31 22.34 -1.35 13.66
C ARG A 31 21.51 -0.13 13.29
N SER A 32 20.36 -0.32 12.66
CA SER A 32 19.49 0.72 12.11
C SER A 32 18.17 0.83 12.86
N LEU A 33 17.84 -0.10 13.78
CA LEU A 33 16.53 -0.14 14.44
C LEU A 33 16.25 1.10 15.31
N ASP A 34 17.28 1.67 15.92
CA ASP A 34 17.19 2.89 16.73
C ASP A 34 17.41 4.18 15.93
N ALA A 35 17.71 4.07 14.63
CA ALA A 35 17.99 5.24 13.81
C ALA A 35 16.74 6.11 13.62
N ASN A 36 16.95 7.42 13.50
CA ASN A 36 15.91 8.31 12.98
C ASN A 36 15.86 8.12 11.47
N ILE A 37 14.75 7.55 10.99
CA ILE A 37 14.53 7.28 9.58
C ILE A 37 13.86 8.50 8.96
N ASP A 38 14.50 9.08 7.94
CA ASP A 38 13.85 10.03 7.05
C ASP A 38 13.21 9.26 5.89
N TRP A 39 11.92 8.96 6.04
CA TRP A 39 11.16 8.19 5.06
C TRP A 39 11.12 8.85 3.68
N SER A 40 11.28 10.18 3.59
CA SER A 40 11.27 10.91 2.33
C SER A 40 12.51 10.64 1.47
N LEU A 41 13.62 10.24 2.09
CA LEU A 41 14.86 9.87 1.38
C LEU A 41 14.85 8.42 0.91
N ILE A 42 13.97 7.59 1.48
CA ILE A 42 13.89 6.16 1.18
C ILE A 42 12.83 5.90 0.12
N PHE A 43 11.64 6.47 0.27
CA PHE A 43 10.52 6.21 -0.61
C PHE A 43 10.48 7.15 -1.79
N ARG A 44 10.10 6.61 -2.95
CA ARG A 44 9.75 7.39 -4.13
C ARG A 44 8.24 7.46 -4.26
N PRO A 45 7.68 8.51 -4.88
CA PRO A 45 6.28 8.55 -5.22
C PRO A 45 5.89 7.31 -6.02
N ALA A 46 4.70 6.76 -5.72
CA ALA A 46 4.19 5.62 -6.48
C ALA A 46 3.94 6.02 -7.94
N LEU A 47 4.32 5.12 -8.85
CA LEU A 47 4.33 5.37 -10.29
C LEU A 47 3.30 4.49 -10.98
N ARG A 48 2.71 5.05 -12.04
CA ARG A 48 2.05 4.31 -13.12
C ARG A 48 2.89 4.50 -14.37
N CYS A 49 3.39 3.39 -14.90
CA CYS A 49 4.18 3.36 -16.13
C CYS A 49 3.37 2.73 -17.26
N VAL A 50 3.42 3.35 -18.44
CA VAL A 50 2.88 2.83 -19.69
C VAL A 50 4.06 2.27 -20.49
N LEU A 51 3.94 0.98 -20.83
CA LEU A 51 4.90 0.23 -21.61
C LEU A 51 4.26 -0.01 -22.99
N PRO A 52 4.66 0.75 -24.01
CA PRO A 52 4.10 0.62 -25.33
C PRO A 52 4.48 -0.73 -25.94
N LEU A 53 3.52 -1.40 -26.59
CA LEU A 53 3.73 -2.68 -27.27
C LEU A 53 3.75 -2.55 -28.80
N SER A 54 3.70 -1.32 -29.32
CA SER A 54 3.73 -1.07 -30.76
C SER A 54 5.13 -1.36 -31.34
N ASP A 55 5.17 -2.07 -32.47
CA ASP A 55 6.41 -2.34 -33.22
C ASP A 55 6.82 -1.14 -34.12
N GLU A 56 6.04 -0.06 -34.13
CA GLU A 56 6.18 1.08 -35.05
C GLU A 56 6.67 2.36 -34.36
N GLY A 57 7.93 2.38 -33.90
CA GLY A 57 8.64 3.62 -33.53
C GLY A 57 9.30 3.61 -32.16
N ASP A 58 10.03 4.70 -31.85
CA ASP A 58 10.76 4.96 -30.59
C ASP A 58 9.81 5.17 -29.39
N ASP A 59 8.81 4.29 -29.21
CA ASP A 59 7.88 4.42 -28.10
C ASP A 59 8.60 4.09 -26.78
N GLU A 60 8.87 5.13 -25.99
CA GLU A 60 9.58 5.03 -24.72
C GLU A 60 8.61 4.73 -23.56
N VAL A 61 9.08 3.97 -22.56
CA VAL A 61 8.33 3.77 -21.31
C VAL A 61 8.10 5.11 -20.64
N SER A 62 6.82 5.45 -20.42
CA SER A 62 6.44 6.71 -19.78
C SER A 62 5.86 6.46 -18.40
N CYS A 63 6.42 7.09 -17.36
CA CYS A 63 5.96 6.96 -15.98
C CYS A 63 5.41 8.27 -15.43
N THR A 64 4.28 8.19 -14.74
CA THR A 64 3.64 9.34 -14.07
C THR A 64 3.37 9.01 -12.60
N HIS A 65 3.32 10.04 -11.75
CA HIS A 65 2.92 9.86 -10.36
C HIS A 65 1.46 9.41 -10.29
N MET A 66 1.19 8.39 -9.48
CA MET A 66 -0.17 7.88 -9.31
C MET A 66 -1.04 8.84 -8.48
N LEU A 67 -0.48 9.42 -7.42
CA LEU A 67 -1.16 10.43 -6.62
C LEU A 67 -0.92 11.80 -7.25
N LYS A 68 -1.99 12.59 -7.40
CA LYS A 68 -2.02 13.90 -8.06
C LYS A 68 -2.37 14.98 -7.04
N GLY A 69 -1.53 16.00 -6.94
CA GLY A 69 -1.72 17.21 -6.15
C GLY A 69 -1.66 17.03 -4.61
N GLY A 70 -1.06 18.01 -3.93
CA GLY A 70 -1.21 18.24 -2.50
C GLY A 70 -0.73 17.11 -1.58
N GLN A 71 -1.43 16.90 -0.46
CA GLN A 71 -1.04 15.98 0.63
C GLN A 71 -0.87 14.51 0.20
N GLY A 72 -1.38 14.12 -0.98
CA GLY A 72 -1.23 12.77 -1.52
C GLY A 72 0.10 12.51 -2.23
N GLU A 73 0.63 13.48 -3.00
CA GLU A 73 1.89 13.32 -3.75
C GLU A 73 3.08 13.06 -2.83
N ASP A 74 3.04 13.66 -1.65
CA ASP A 74 4.06 13.48 -0.65
C ASP A 74 3.87 12.21 0.17
N MET A 75 2.70 11.57 0.19
CA MET A 75 2.47 10.46 1.12
C MET A 75 3.49 9.33 0.90
N VAL A 76 4.13 8.89 1.98
CA VAL A 76 5.01 7.71 1.96
C VAL A 76 4.20 6.50 2.39
N TRP A 77 4.10 5.53 1.48
CA TRP A 77 3.32 4.32 1.66
C TRP A 77 3.92 3.17 0.85
N ASP A 78 3.67 1.95 1.28
CA ASP A 78 4.14 0.71 0.63
C ASP A 78 3.20 -0.46 0.95
N TYR A 79 3.57 -1.65 0.46
CA TYR A 79 2.80 -2.89 0.54
C TYR A 79 1.37 -2.72 -0.02
N PRO A 80 1.25 -2.27 -1.28
CA PRO A 80 -0.02 -2.22 -1.97
C PRO A 80 -0.67 -3.60 -2.08
N THR A 81 -1.95 -3.64 -1.74
CA THR A 81 -2.87 -4.72 -2.09
C THR A 81 -4.12 -4.14 -2.75
N PHE A 82 -4.91 -5.00 -3.36
CA PHE A 82 -6.16 -4.66 -4.03
C PHE A 82 -7.03 -5.91 -4.11
N ASN A 83 -8.27 -5.79 -4.58
CA ASN A 83 -9.13 -6.96 -4.74
C ASN A 83 -8.53 -7.91 -5.80
N PRO A 84 -8.12 -9.14 -5.45
CA PRO A 84 -7.35 -10.02 -6.34
C PRO A 84 -8.15 -10.49 -7.55
N VAL A 85 -9.48 -10.37 -7.54
CA VAL A 85 -10.35 -10.63 -8.71
C VAL A 85 -10.01 -9.70 -9.88
N TYR A 86 -9.41 -8.54 -9.60
CA TYR A 86 -8.99 -7.55 -10.59
C TYR A 86 -7.52 -7.70 -11.02
N LYS A 87 -6.87 -8.80 -10.66
CA LYS A 87 -5.49 -9.07 -11.09
C LYS A 87 -5.44 -9.09 -12.62
N MET A 88 -4.49 -8.35 -13.18
CA MET A 88 -4.33 -8.17 -14.63
C MET A 88 -5.53 -7.52 -15.32
N ARG A 89 -6.26 -6.67 -14.60
CA ARG A 89 -7.40 -5.89 -15.11
C ARG A 89 -7.34 -4.47 -14.58
N ASP A 90 -8.04 -3.57 -15.25
CA ASP A 90 -8.32 -2.22 -14.74
C ASP A 90 -9.19 -2.29 -13.48
N TYR A 91 -8.92 -1.42 -12.51
CA TYR A 91 -9.46 -1.46 -11.15
C TYR A 91 -9.39 -0.07 -10.52
N GLN A 92 -10.07 0.19 -9.40
CA GLN A 92 -10.16 1.54 -8.82
C GLN A 92 -9.46 1.68 -7.46
N TRP A 93 -9.38 0.62 -6.65
CA TRP A 93 -9.04 0.74 -5.24
C TRP A 93 -7.73 0.03 -4.92
N VAL A 94 -6.79 0.79 -4.36
CA VAL A 94 -5.56 0.28 -3.76
C VAL A 94 -5.63 0.49 -2.25
N PHE A 95 -5.16 -0.51 -1.50
CA PHE A 95 -4.99 -0.43 -0.05
C PHE A 95 -3.52 -0.61 0.28
N ALA A 96 -3.03 0.11 1.27
CA ALA A 96 -1.62 0.05 1.63
C ALA A 96 -1.42 0.47 3.08
N ILE A 97 -0.18 0.34 3.54
CA ILE A 97 0.27 0.93 4.80
C ILE A 97 1.15 2.15 4.50
N ALA A 98 1.05 3.16 5.36
CA ALA A 98 1.68 4.46 5.20
C ALA A 98 2.30 4.91 6.52
N VAL A 99 3.24 5.85 6.41
CA VAL A 99 3.71 6.61 7.57
C VAL A 99 2.81 7.84 7.73
N GLY A 100 2.32 8.05 8.95
CA GLY A 100 1.44 9.15 9.30
C GLY A 100 2.12 10.50 9.19
N ASP A 101 3.37 10.58 9.67
CA ASP A 101 4.27 11.72 9.56
C ASP A 101 5.69 11.23 9.23
N LYS A 102 6.21 11.66 8.08
CA LYS A 102 7.52 11.23 7.56
C LYS A 102 8.70 11.49 8.50
N ASN A 103 8.57 12.44 9.42
CA ASN A 103 9.64 12.87 10.32
C ASN A 103 9.55 12.23 11.71
N THR A 104 8.37 11.74 12.10
CA THR A 104 8.11 11.29 13.48
C THR A 104 7.62 9.86 13.56
N SER A 105 7.00 9.32 12.51
CA SER A 105 6.61 7.92 12.43
C SER A 105 7.84 7.03 12.45
N ARG A 106 7.93 6.16 13.46
CA ARG A 106 9.00 5.16 13.57
C ARG A 106 8.87 4.04 12.54
N TRP A 107 7.65 3.76 12.11
CA TRP A 107 7.29 2.72 11.16
C TRP A 107 5.93 3.04 10.53
N PHE A 108 5.38 2.15 9.72
CA PHE A 108 4.04 2.31 9.15
C PHE A 108 2.95 2.25 10.23
N ASP A 109 2.34 3.39 10.53
CA ASP A 109 1.35 3.63 11.59
C ASP A 109 0.00 4.15 11.05
N LYS A 110 -0.18 4.09 9.73
CA LYS A 110 -1.40 4.49 9.04
C LYS A 110 -1.82 3.48 7.98
N ALA A 111 -3.09 3.11 7.94
CA ALA A 111 -3.72 2.42 6.84
C ALA A 111 -4.27 3.43 5.82
N VAL A 112 -4.13 3.16 4.52
CA VAL A 112 -4.63 4.06 3.47
C VAL A 112 -5.41 3.31 2.40
N LYS A 113 -6.46 3.96 1.91
CA LYS A 113 -7.19 3.58 0.70
C LYS A 113 -7.03 4.67 -0.33
N ILE A 114 -6.62 4.27 -1.52
CA ILE A 114 -6.32 5.16 -2.64
C ILE A 114 -7.34 4.89 -3.75
N ASP A 115 -7.93 5.98 -4.26
CA ASP A 115 -8.65 5.96 -5.53
C ASP A 115 -7.64 6.19 -6.66
N ARG A 116 -7.33 5.13 -7.43
CA ARG A 116 -6.31 5.21 -8.48
C ARG A 116 -6.79 5.92 -9.75
N HIS A 117 -8.09 6.09 -9.92
CA HIS A 117 -8.65 6.85 -11.04
C HIS A 117 -8.59 8.34 -10.75
N ALA A 118 -8.97 8.73 -9.53
CA ALA A 118 -8.85 10.11 -9.08
C ALA A 118 -7.39 10.51 -8.81
N GLY A 119 -6.53 9.56 -8.45
CA GLY A 119 -5.16 9.81 -8.04
C GLY A 119 -5.10 10.46 -6.65
N SER A 120 -5.93 10.01 -5.72
CA SER A 120 -6.07 10.64 -4.40
C SER A 120 -6.31 9.62 -3.28
N VAL A 121 -5.92 9.98 -2.06
CA VAL A 121 -6.28 9.20 -0.87
C VAL A 121 -7.76 9.40 -0.58
N ALA A 122 -8.52 8.32 -0.64
CA ALA A 122 -9.96 8.35 -0.38
C ALA A 122 -10.27 8.30 1.10
N GLN A 123 -9.56 7.44 1.85
CA GLN A 123 -9.73 7.23 3.28
C GLN A 123 -8.41 6.78 3.92
N SER A 124 -8.29 7.01 5.22
CA SER A 124 -7.17 6.51 6.01
C SER A 124 -7.60 6.25 7.45
N TRP A 125 -6.85 5.40 8.14
CA TRP A 125 -7.05 5.13 9.55
C TRP A 125 -5.71 5.01 10.26
N SER A 126 -5.65 5.47 11.50
CA SER A 126 -4.49 5.40 12.37
C SER A 126 -4.96 5.52 13.82
N GLU A 127 -4.25 4.87 14.73
CA GLU A 127 -4.47 4.99 16.17
C GLU A 127 -3.11 5.19 16.86
N PRO A 128 -3.01 6.00 17.93
CA PRO A 128 -1.76 6.21 18.63
C PRO A 128 -1.15 4.89 19.11
N GLY A 129 0.15 4.69 18.81
CA GLY A 129 0.88 3.50 19.20
C GLY A 129 0.58 2.23 18.40
N ILE A 130 -0.28 2.32 17.37
CA ILE A 130 -0.57 1.19 16.48
C ILE A 130 0.33 1.24 15.24
N TYR A 131 0.99 0.13 14.96
CA TYR A 131 1.73 -0.12 13.73
C TYR A 131 1.07 -1.25 12.94
N LEU A 132 1.19 -1.20 11.62
CA LEU A 132 0.54 -2.13 10.71
C LEU A 132 1.55 -2.94 9.92
N THR A 133 1.12 -4.13 9.51
CA THR A 133 1.77 -4.98 8.51
C THR A 133 0.98 -4.93 7.21
N GLU A 134 1.50 -5.56 6.16
CA GLU A 134 0.83 -5.65 4.86
C GLU A 134 -0.63 -6.12 4.97
N PHE A 135 -1.47 -5.60 4.09
CA PHE A 135 -2.87 -6.00 3.99
C PHE A 135 -3.05 -7.15 3.00
N ASP A 136 -3.91 -8.10 3.36
CA ASP A 136 -4.51 -9.04 2.42
C ASP A 136 -5.98 -8.69 2.16
N PHE A 137 -6.38 -8.62 0.89
CA PHE A 137 -7.80 -8.46 0.54
C PHE A 137 -8.46 -9.82 0.32
N VAL A 138 -9.53 -10.09 1.07
CA VAL A 138 -10.36 -11.30 0.90
C VAL A 138 -11.72 -10.90 0.33
N PRO A 139 -12.00 -11.19 -0.96
CA PRO A 139 -13.27 -10.86 -1.56
C PRO A 139 -14.38 -11.79 -1.06
N ARG A 140 -15.62 -11.30 -1.04
CA ARG A 140 -16.80 -12.13 -0.70
C ARG A 140 -17.07 -13.20 -1.75
N GLY A 141 -16.76 -12.92 -3.01
CA GLY A 141 -16.95 -13.80 -4.15
C GLY A 141 -15.71 -13.86 -5.04
N GLN A 142 -15.74 -14.71 -6.07
CA GLN A 142 -14.62 -14.91 -7.01
C GLN A 142 -14.82 -14.18 -8.35
N GLU A 143 -15.98 -13.57 -8.55
CA GLU A 143 -16.35 -12.89 -9.79
C GLU A 143 -16.21 -11.38 -9.67
N VAL A 144 -15.96 -10.73 -10.82
CA VAL A 144 -15.92 -9.26 -10.90
C VAL A 144 -17.28 -8.69 -10.48
N GLY A 145 -17.26 -7.65 -9.66
CA GLY A 145 -18.48 -7.06 -9.11
C GLY A 145 -18.19 -5.75 -8.40
N ASP A 146 -18.67 -5.61 -7.18
CA ASP A 146 -18.27 -4.49 -6.34
C ASP A 146 -16.86 -4.76 -5.79
N GLU A 147 -15.88 -3.99 -6.26
CA GLU A 147 -14.48 -4.13 -5.91
C GLU A 147 -14.21 -4.06 -4.39
N LEU A 148 -15.10 -3.40 -3.64
CA LEU A 148 -15.02 -3.25 -2.19
C LEU A 148 -15.85 -4.30 -1.42
N ASP A 149 -16.43 -5.29 -2.10
CA ASP A 149 -17.18 -6.38 -1.44
C ASP A 149 -16.23 -7.47 -0.92
N GLY A 150 -15.68 -7.22 0.27
CA GLY A 150 -14.76 -8.10 0.94
C GLY A 150 -14.33 -7.52 2.28
N VAL A 151 -13.22 -8.03 2.78
CA VAL A 151 -12.54 -7.53 3.98
C VAL A 151 -11.05 -7.40 3.72
N LEU A 152 -10.41 -6.52 4.49
CA LEU A 152 -8.96 -6.42 4.56
C LEU A 152 -8.48 -7.11 5.84
N LEU A 153 -7.40 -7.85 5.75
CA LEU A 153 -6.77 -8.54 6.88
C LEU A 153 -5.37 -7.96 7.09
N THR A 154 -4.97 -7.72 8.33
CA THR A 154 -3.62 -7.27 8.67
C THR A 154 -3.31 -7.67 10.11
N ILE A 155 -2.02 -7.65 10.48
CA ILE A 155 -1.59 -7.71 11.87
C ILE A 155 -1.23 -6.30 12.34
N LEU A 156 -1.84 -5.93 13.46
CA LEU A 156 -1.54 -4.71 14.20
C LEU A 156 -0.59 -5.01 15.35
N TYR A 157 0.35 -4.12 15.61
CA TYR A 157 1.18 -4.12 16.81
C TYR A 157 0.90 -2.86 17.63
N ASN A 158 0.62 -3.01 18.92
CA ASN A 158 0.40 -1.92 19.85
C ASN A 158 1.66 -1.73 20.71
N SER A 159 2.39 -0.64 20.49
CA SER A 159 3.61 -0.32 21.23
C SER A 159 3.38 0.14 22.67
N THR A 160 2.14 0.47 23.04
CA THR A 160 1.80 0.86 24.41
C THR A 160 1.56 -0.37 25.30
N SER A 161 0.92 -1.41 24.75
CA SER A 161 0.68 -2.65 25.49
C SER A 161 1.68 -3.77 25.20
N ASP A 162 2.54 -3.60 24.19
CA ASP A 162 3.46 -4.64 23.69
C ASP A 162 2.71 -5.92 23.27
N GLU A 163 1.66 -5.74 22.45
CA GLU A 163 0.78 -6.81 22.01
C GLU A 163 0.47 -6.73 20.52
N SER A 164 0.29 -7.89 19.89
CA SER A 164 -0.20 -7.98 18.51
C SER A 164 -1.66 -8.41 18.45
N SER A 165 -2.37 -7.94 17.43
CA SER A 165 -3.74 -8.32 17.13
C SER A 165 -3.91 -8.60 15.64
N PHE A 166 -4.66 -9.63 15.32
CA PHE A 166 -5.14 -9.84 13.95
C PHE A 166 -6.39 -8.98 13.74
N ALA A 167 -6.39 -8.14 12.72
CA ALA A 167 -7.45 -7.18 12.46
C ALA A 167 -8.18 -7.47 11.15
N VAL A 168 -9.50 -7.34 11.19
CA VAL A 168 -10.37 -7.40 10.03
C VAL A 168 -10.90 -5.99 9.79
N PHE A 169 -10.63 -5.42 8.63
CA PHE A 169 -10.98 -4.05 8.25
C PHE A 169 -12.11 -4.02 7.21
N CYS A 170 -12.92 -2.95 7.28
CA CYS A 170 -13.91 -2.63 6.26
C CYS A 170 -13.27 -1.81 5.12
N PRO A 171 -13.13 -2.33 3.89
CA PRO A 171 -12.49 -1.61 2.79
C PRO A 171 -13.27 -0.36 2.33
N ARG A 172 -14.53 -0.20 2.73
CA ARG A 172 -15.33 1.00 2.43
C ARG A 172 -15.15 2.14 3.40
N LYS A 173 -14.69 1.85 4.62
CA LYS A 173 -14.51 2.86 5.68
C LYS A 173 -13.05 3.01 6.11
N MET A 174 -12.21 2.03 5.77
CA MET A 174 -10.86 1.86 6.28
C MET A 174 -10.78 1.77 7.81
N GLU A 175 -11.80 1.22 8.46
CA GLU A 175 -11.83 1.05 9.91
C GLU A 175 -11.86 -0.44 10.30
N PRO A 176 -11.30 -0.82 11.46
CA PRO A 176 -11.45 -2.17 11.99
C PRO A 176 -12.92 -2.53 12.24
N LEU A 177 -13.34 -3.68 11.72
CA LEU A 177 -14.60 -4.35 12.06
C LEU A 177 -14.44 -5.25 13.28
N ALA A 178 -13.27 -5.88 13.41
CA ALA A 178 -12.96 -6.78 14.51
C ALA A 178 -11.44 -6.82 14.75
N LEU A 179 -11.07 -6.97 16.03
CA LEU A 179 -9.71 -7.18 16.49
C LEU A 179 -9.65 -8.48 17.29
N TYR A 180 -8.69 -9.34 16.96
CA TYR A 180 -8.47 -10.61 17.63
C TYR A 180 -7.08 -10.60 18.28
N PRO A 181 -6.99 -10.55 19.62
CA PRO A 181 -5.71 -10.54 20.31
C PRO A 181 -4.90 -11.80 20.01
N MET A 182 -3.60 -11.61 19.76
CA MET A 182 -2.66 -12.72 19.56
C MET A 182 -1.98 -13.07 20.87
N LYS A 183 -1.62 -14.35 21.05
CA LYS A 183 -0.95 -14.83 22.28
C LYS A 183 0.53 -14.47 22.38
N SER A 184 1.07 -13.87 21.32
CA SER A 184 2.46 -13.47 21.20
C SER A 184 2.55 -12.23 20.33
N VAL A 185 3.54 -11.40 20.60
CA VAL A 185 3.94 -10.34 19.68
C VAL A 185 4.44 -10.97 18.38
N VAL A 186 3.96 -10.44 17.26
CA VAL A 186 4.40 -10.81 15.93
C VAL A 186 5.30 -9.68 15.43
N PRO A 187 6.59 -9.94 15.16
CA PRO A 187 7.46 -8.96 14.55
C PRO A 187 6.89 -8.49 13.22
N PHE A 188 7.28 -7.28 12.81
CA PHE A 188 6.92 -6.80 11.48
C PHE A 188 7.33 -7.82 10.41
N HIS A 189 6.43 -8.06 9.48
CA HIS A 189 6.61 -8.95 8.34
C HIS A 189 5.79 -8.42 7.16
N ALA A 190 6.19 -8.85 5.97
CA ALA A 190 5.51 -8.62 4.72
C ALA A 190 5.95 -9.68 3.69
N HIS A 191 5.35 -9.66 2.50
CA HIS A 191 5.67 -10.56 1.38
C HIS A 191 6.75 -10.02 0.43
#